data_AF-A0AAW8KH66-F1
#
_entry.id   AF-A0AAW8KH66-F1
#
_cell.length_a   1.000
_cell.length_b   1.000
_cell.length_c   1.000
_cell.angle_alpha   90.00
_cell.angle_beta   90.00
_cell.angle_gamma   90.00
#
_symmetry.space_group_name_H-M   'P 1'
#
loop_
_entity.id
_entity.type
_entity.pdbx_description
1 polymer ?
#
loop_
_entity_poly.entity_id
_entity_poly.type
_entity_poly.pdbx_seq_one_letter_code
_entity_poly.pdbx_strand_id
1 'polypeptide(L)'
;KTLKSFNVEAKVINVTKGSSVTRYEIQPAIGVKVASIVRLADDIALNLRARSIRIEAPIPGKAAVGIEVENENREMVTIGEIVGS
;
A
#
# COMPACT_ATOMS: atom_id res chain seq x y z
N LYS A 1 -6.15 -2.30 -12.99
CA LYS A 1 -7.62 -2.36 -13.18
C LYS A 1 -8.42 -2.34 -11.86
N THR A 2 -7.77 -2.44 -10.70
CA THR A 2 -8.41 -2.75 -9.40
C THR A 2 -9.12 -1.58 -8.70
N LEU A 3 -8.61 -0.34 -8.77
CA LEU A 3 -9.21 0.82 -8.08
C LEU A 3 -10.41 1.45 -8.84
N LYS A 4 -10.50 1.22 -10.17
CA LYS A 4 -11.58 1.76 -11.01
C LYS A 4 -12.94 1.08 -10.75
N SER A 5 -12.94 -0.13 -10.20
CA SER A 5 -14.16 -0.89 -9.90
C SER A 5 -14.94 -0.34 -8.71
N PHE A 6 -14.33 0.51 -7.88
CA PHE A 6 -14.96 1.04 -6.66
C PHE A 6 -15.32 2.52 -6.77
N ASN A 7 -15.29 3.09 -7.98
CA ASN A 7 -15.58 4.50 -8.23
C ASN A 7 -14.68 5.46 -7.42
N VAL A 8 -13.53 4.97 -6.97
CA VAL A 8 -12.51 5.76 -6.27
C VAL A 8 -11.42 6.09 -7.28
N GLU A 9 -11.48 7.31 -7.80
CA GLU A 9 -10.39 7.84 -8.61
C GLU A 9 -9.19 8.13 -7.69
N ALA A 10 -8.17 7.30 -7.80
CA ALA A 10 -6.93 7.47 -7.06
C ALA A 10 -5.76 7.12 -7.96
N LYS A 11 -4.69 7.89 -7.86
CA LYS A 11 -3.47 7.73 -8.67
C LYS A 11 -2.36 7.17 -7.80
N VAL A 12 -1.73 6.10 -8.23
CA VAL A 12 -0.48 5.65 -7.59
C VAL A 12 0.60 6.65 -7.95
N ILE A 13 1.14 7.34 -6.94
CA ILE A 13 2.17 8.37 -7.11
C ILE A 13 3.56 7.81 -6.87
N ASN A 14 3.68 6.77 -6.04
CA ASN A 14 4.96 6.13 -5.76
C ASN A 14 4.76 4.65 -5.39
N VAL A 15 5.75 3.83 -5.71
CA VAL A 15 5.79 2.42 -5.30
C VAL A 15 7.19 2.13 -4.80
N THR A 16 7.30 1.74 -3.54
CA THR A 16 8.56 1.39 -2.89
C THR A 16 8.52 -0.08 -2.49
N LYS A 17 9.28 -0.92 -3.18
CA LYS A 17 9.42 -2.34 -2.83
C LYS A 17 10.56 -2.51 -1.83
N GLY A 18 10.22 -2.88 -0.60
CA GLY A 18 11.19 -3.33 0.40
C GLY A 18 11.41 -4.84 0.32
N SER A 19 12.26 -5.36 1.21
CA SER A 19 12.58 -6.79 1.31
C SER A 19 11.36 -7.64 1.70
N SER A 20 10.59 -7.20 2.69
CA SER A 20 9.44 -7.95 3.21
C SER A 20 8.07 -7.39 2.80
N VAL A 21 7.99 -6.08 2.50
CA VAL A 21 6.74 -5.40 2.16
C VAL A 21 6.95 -4.44 0.99
N THR A 22 5.90 -4.24 0.19
CA THR A 22 5.83 -3.20 -0.84
C THR A 22 4.85 -2.12 -0.38
N ARG A 23 5.31 -0.86 -0.36
CA ARG A 23 4.50 0.31 -0.04
C ARG A 23 4.06 1.01 -1.32
N TYR A 24 2.75 1.15 -1.48
CA TYR A 24 2.10 1.92 -2.54
C TYR A 24 1.63 3.25 -1.96
N GLU A 25 2.15 4.37 -2.46
CA GLU A 25 1.62 5.69 -2.16
C GLU A 25 0.56 6.04 -3.20
N ILE A 26 -0.66 6.31 -2.74
CA ILE A 26 -1.81 6.58 -3.59
C ILE A 26 -2.34 7.96 -3.24
N GLN A 27 -2.43 8.83 -4.24
CA GLN A 27 -3.07 10.12 -4.12
C GLN A 27 -4.54 10.03 -4.54
N PRO A 28 -5.49 10.19 -3.61
CA PRO A 28 -6.90 10.30 -3.97
C PRO A 28 -7.15 11.52 -4.87
N ALA A 29 -8.07 11.42 -5.82
CA ALA A 29 -8.57 12.56 -6.56
C ALA A 29 -9.36 13.51 -5.65
N ILE A 30 -9.50 14.76 -6.08
CA ILE A 30 -10.27 15.78 -5.37
C ILE A 30 -11.72 15.30 -5.22
N GLY A 31 -12.22 15.31 -3.98
CA GLY A 31 -13.58 14.85 -3.65
C GLY A 31 -13.67 13.39 -3.19
N VAL A 32 -12.59 12.61 -3.32
CA VAL A 32 -12.54 11.25 -2.76
C VAL A 32 -12.25 11.33 -1.26
N LYS A 33 -13.14 10.75 -0.45
CA LYS A 33 -12.93 10.65 1.01
C LYS A 33 -11.88 9.59 1.30
N VAL A 34 -10.92 9.93 2.17
CA VAL A 34 -9.90 8.99 2.66
C VAL A 34 -10.54 7.74 3.29
N ALA A 35 -11.65 7.93 4.01
CA ALA A 35 -12.43 6.83 4.59
C ALA A 35 -12.91 5.79 3.55
N SER A 36 -13.17 6.20 2.30
CA SER A 36 -13.54 5.26 1.23
C SER A 36 -12.39 4.34 0.88
N ILE A 37 -11.14 4.85 0.85
CA ILE A 37 -9.95 4.01 0.58
C ILE A 37 -9.71 3.04 1.73
N VAL A 38 -9.84 3.48 2.97
CA VAL A 38 -9.69 2.62 4.15
C VAL A 38 -10.77 1.52 4.17
N ARG A 39 -12.00 1.81 3.75
CA ARG A 39 -13.06 0.79 3.64
C ARG A 39 -12.81 -0.24 2.54
N LEU A 40 -12.06 0.12 1.51
CA LEU A 40 -11.66 -0.79 0.43
C LEU A 40 -10.43 -1.63 0.80
N ALA A 41 -9.92 -1.52 2.03
CA ALA A 41 -8.79 -2.31 2.50
C ALA A 41 -9.00 -3.80 2.21
N ASP A 42 -10.08 -4.37 2.72
CA ASP A 42 -10.37 -5.79 2.60
C ASP A 42 -10.49 -6.23 1.13
N ASP A 43 -11.14 -5.41 0.30
CA ASP A 43 -11.26 -5.65 -1.14
C ASP A 43 -9.91 -5.57 -1.86
N ILE A 44 -9.05 -4.62 -1.49
CA ILE A 44 -7.70 -4.47 -2.03
C ILE A 44 -6.85 -5.69 -1.64
N ALA A 45 -6.92 -6.13 -0.39
CA ALA A 45 -6.24 -7.33 0.07
C ALA A 45 -6.69 -8.56 -0.71
N LEU A 46 -8.01 -8.72 -0.89
CA LEU A 46 -8.60 -9.82 -1.65
C LEU A 46 -8.14 -9.81 -3.11
N ASN A 47 -8.18 -8.65 -3.77
CA ASN A 47 -7.77 -8.53 -5.17
C ASN A 47 -6.25 -8.71 -5.38
N LEU A 48 -5.44 -8.32 -4.40
CA LEU A 48 -3.99 -8.48 -4.42
C LEU A 48 -3.53 -9.86 -3.92
N ARG A 49 -4.46 -10.72 -3.46
CA ARG A 49 -4.15 -12.00 -2.79
C ARG A 49 -3.18 -11.83 -1.62
N ALA A 50 -3.21 -10.66 -1.00
CA ALA A 50 -2.32 -10.31 0.09
C ALA A 50 -2.83 -10.97 1.38
N ARG A 51 -1.92 -11.59 2.13
CA ARG A 51 -2.24 -12.16 3.45
C ARG A 51 -2.55 -11.09 4.48
N SER A 52 -1.83 -9.98 4.42
CA SER A 52 -2.06 -8.81 5.24
C SER A 52 -1.76 -7.54 4.46
N ILE A 53 -2.51 -6.48 4.78
CA ILE A 53 -2.25 -5.13 4.30
C ILE A 53 -2.27 -4.18 5.49
N ARG A 54 -1.44 -3.14 5.44
CA ARG A 54 -1.48 -2.03 6.39
C ARG A 54 -1.74 -0.74 5.63
N ILE A 55 -2.79 -0.03 6.02
CA ILE A 55 -3.15 1.25 5.40
C ILE A 55 -2.80 2.38 6.37
N GLU A 56 -2.05 3.35 5.86
CA GLU A 56 -1.70 4.58 6.54
C GLU A 56 -2.35 5.75 5.80
N ALA A 57 -3.39 6.32 6.42
CA ALA A 57 -4.23 7.31 5.76
C ALA A 57 -4.69 8.40 6.75
N PRO A 58 -4.35 9.68 6.51
CA PRO A 58 -3.37 10.21 5.55
C PRO A 58 -1.91 10.01 6.00
N ILE A 59 -0.97 10.00 5.04
CA ILE A 59 0.48 10.04 5.36
C ILE A 59 0.81 11.40 5.99
N PRO A 60 1.48 11.45 7.16
CA PRO A 60 1.90 12.72 7.77
C PRO A 60 2.70 13.59 6.78
N GLY A 61 2.25 14.84 6.58
CA GLY A 61 2.92 15.78 5.67
C GLY A 61 2.68 15.56 4.18
N LYS A 62 1.86 14.58 3.77
CA LYS A 62 1.49 14.36 2.36
C LYS A 62 -0.02 14.14 2.21
N ALA A 63 -0.61 14.70 1.14
CA ALA A 63 -2.00 14.43 0.77
C ALA A 63 -2.15 13.08 0.03
N ALA A 64 -1.66 12.00 0.64
CA ALA A 64 -1.62 10.66 0.06
C ALA A 64 -1.94 9.59 1.12
N VAL A 65 -2.28 8.40 0.64
CA VAL A 65 -2.53 7.19 1.43
C VAL A 65 -1.43 6.19 1.13
N GLY A 66 -0.79 5.67 2.16
CA GLY A 66 0.19 4.59 2.06
C GLY A 66 -0.50 3.24 2.25
N ILE A 67 -0.32 2.32 1.31
CA ILE A 67 -0.78 0.93 1.44
C ILE A 67 0.45 0.03 1.42
N GLU A 68 0.71 -0.64 2.52
CA GLU A 68 1.77 -1.63 2.65
C GLU A 68 1.19 -3.02 2.46
N VAL A 69 1.80 -3.78 1.56
CA VAL A 69 1.38 -5.11 1.19
C VAL A 69 2.57 -6.04 1.40
N GLU A 70 2.36 -7.17 2.07
CA GLU A 70 3.41 -8.18 2.19
C GLU A 70 3.83 -8.71 0.82
N ASN A 71 5.14 -8.86 0.59
CA ASN A 71 5.63 -9.49 -0.62
C ASN A 71 5.30 -10.99 -0.61
N GLU A 72 4.85 -11.55 -1.74
CA GLU A 72 4.63 -13.01 -1.85
C GLU A 72 5.91 -13.80 -1.58
N ASN A 73 7.05 -13.33 -2.11
CA ASN A 73 8.38 -13.82 -1.75
C ASN A 73 9.00 -12.84 -0.76
N ARG A 74 8.89 -13.15 0.54
CA ARG A 74 9.67 -12.47 1.57
C ARG A 74 11.11 -12.97 1.47
N GLU A 75 12.02 -12.10 1.06
CA GLU A 75 13.44 -12.39 1.22
C GLU A 75 13.73 -12.44 2.72
N MET A 76 14.21 -13.60 3.18
CA MET A 76 14.69 -13.74 4.56
C MET A 76 15.95 -12.90 4.70
N VAL A 77 15.82 -11.73 5.32
CA VAL A 77 16.97 -10.90 5.70
C VAL A 77 17.67 -11.58 6.87
N THR A 78 18.91 -11.99 6.68
CA THR A 78 19.71 -12.63 7.72
C THR A 78 20.42 -11.57 8.57
N ILE A 79 20.64 -11.83 9.87
CA ILE A 79 21.33 -10.88 10.77
C ILE A 79 22.73 -10.51 10.24
N GLY A 80 23.38 -11.42 9.48
CA GLY A 80 24.67 -11.16 8.83
C GLY A 80 24.64 -10.03 7.81
N GLU A 81 23.52 -9.80 7.11
CA GLU A 81 23.38 -8.72 6.13
C GLU A 81 23.16 -7.35 6.81
N ILE A 82 22.60 -7.32 8.02
CA ILE A 82 22.31 -6.09 8.76
C ILE A 82 23.56 -5.54 9.46
N VAL A 83 24.47 -6.43 9.89
CA VAL A 83 25.68 -6.06 10.66
C VAL A 83 26.88 -5.77 9.75
N GLY A 84 26.81 -6.11 8.45
CA GLY A 84 27.91 -5.99 7.50
C GLY A 84 27.88 -4.80 6.53
N SER A 85 27.07 -3.76 6.78
CA SER A 85 26.97 -2.56 5.92
C SER A 85 27.71 -1.36 6.50
#